data_AF-A0A146KD27-F1
#
_entry.id   AF-A0A146KD27-F1
#
_cell.length_a   1.000
_cell.length_b   1.000
_cell.length_c   1.000
_cell.angle_alpha   90.00
_cell.angle_beta   90.00
_cell.angle_gamma   90.00
#
_symmetry.space_group_name_H-M   'P 1'
#
loop_
_entity.id
_entity.type
_entity.pdbx_description
1 polymer ?
#
loop_
_entity_poly.entity_id
_entity_poly.type
_entity_poly.pdbx_seq_one_letter_code
_entity_poly.pdbx_strand_id
1 'polypeptide(L)'
;DNWFNLCCQNNVESVKSFKIANKGKIELGSYNIQLNDHNQTFKYNIKQPGFTGIMYAIVYNSLDVINELLKDEIECVTKVDSFIPRGTKNVLFMNYINDINVIEQFQKCNISYYAVVPAQSTLLDLSVYLCKPNVFEIILKYIYTLNQQDAQKILQKTNSQYQSTLMLMIKQPNFFKVFENYSQLLIESQFSYESILGENCTYLALKLGSVKFFKFFISLANNQQYKNLIKQQLDQSELNGSVELLLDSLDGKDYKLVKQIYEQFQQNRFPDPPKWLTTNLVEETGRLLRTQKIGEKKLVVQVEAKGQSQAAVKETEQSQSDLLECQKDEKLLGLLKLLQNQQSYEEIVTARHQAATTIFKGQQIYQ
;
A
#
# COMPACT_ATOMS: atom_id res chain seq x y z
N ASP A 1 -21.83 9.89 22.25
CA ASP A 1 -22.74 10.14 21.11
C ASP A 1 -23.39 8.82 20.71
N ASN A 2 -24.70 8.78 20.46
CA ASN A 2 -25.38 7.54 20.11
C ASN A 2 -24.98 7.01 18.71
N TRP A 3 -24.55 7.90 17.80
CA TRP A 3 -24.18 7.55 16.43
C TRP A 3 -23.16 6.41 16.33
N PHE A 4 -22.01 6.54 17.00
CA PHE A 4 -20.95 5.53 16.93
C PHE A 4 -21.37 4.19 17.52
N ASN A 5 -22.19 4.20 18.59
CA ASN A 5 -22.73 2.97 19.17
C ASN A 5 -23.63 2.22 18.18
N LEU A 6 -24.48 2.94 17.43
CA LEU A 6 -25.33 2.33 16.40
C LEU A 6 -24.50 1.66 15.30
N CYS A 7 -23.38 2.28 14.91
CA CYS A 7 -22.44 1.68 13.96
C CYS A 7 -21.76 0.42 14.53
N CYS A 8 -21.39 0.43 15.81
CA CYS A 8 -20.78 -0.73 16.48
C CYS A 8 -21.77 -1.91 16.62
N GLN A 9 -23.06 -1.63 16.81
CA GLN A 9 -24.10 -2.64 17.06
C GLN A 9 -24.71 -3.23 15.78
N ASN A 10 -24.21 -2.85 14.60
CA ASN A 10 -24.76 -3.24 13.29
C ASN A 10 -26.26 -2.90 13.12
N ASN A 11 -26.75 -1.83 13.76
CA ASN A 11 -28.15 -1.40 13.67
C ASN A 11 -28.36 -0.55 12.40
N VAL A 12 -28.39 -1.22 11.24
CA VAL A 12 -28.42 -0.58 9.92
C VAL A 12 -29.62 0.35 9.72
N GLU A 13 -30.80 -0.01 10.24
CA GLU A 13 -32.02 0.81 10.09
C GLU A 13 -31.92 2.13 10.84
N SER A 14 -31.40 2.12 12.07
CA SER A 14 -31.14 3.37 12.81
C SER A 14 -30.04 4.17 12.13
N VAL A 15 -28.97 3.51 11.66
CA VAL A 15 -27.90 4.17 10.92
C VAL A 15 -28.45 4.91 9.70
N LYS A 16 -29.32 4.28 8.89
CA LYS A 16 -29.97 4.93 7.74
C LYS A 16 -30.71 6.20 8.13
N SER A 17 -31.48 6.17 9.23
CA SER A 17 -32.24 7.34 9.70
C SER A 17 -31.34 8.48 10.18
N PHE A 18 -30.21 8.19 10.82
CA PHE A 18 -29.29 9.20 11.37
C PHE A 18 -28.15 9.61 10.43
N LYS A 19 -27.95 8.88 9.32
CA LYS A 19 -26.77 9.03 8.44
C LYS A 19 -26.61 10.43 7.88
N ILE A 20 -27.69 11.07 7.41
CA ILE A 20 -27.61 12.39 6.77
C ILE A 20 -26.96 13.43 7.70
N ALA A 21 -27.29 13.38 9.00
CA ALA A 21 -26.78 14.31 9.99
C ALA A 21 -25.39 13.93 10.53
N ASN A 22 -24.91 12.70 10.30
CA ASN A 22 -23.69 12.18 10.93
C ASN A 22 -22.66 11.61 9.93
N LYS A 23 -22.90 11.66 8.62
CA LYS A 23 -21.94 11.22 7.61
C LYS A 23 -20.61 11.97 7.76
N GLY A 24 -19.50 11.22 7.81
CA GLY A 24 -18.16 11.79 7.98
C GLY A 24 -17.90 12.40 9.36
N LYS A 25 -18.84 12.27 10.32
CA LYS A 25 -18.64 12.72 11.70
C LYS A 25 -17.53 11.91 12.36
N ILE A 26 -16.62 12.61 13.03
CA ILE A 26 -15.49 12.01 13.74
C ILE A 26 -15.73 11.99 15.25
N GLU A 27 -15.21 10.97 15.93
CA GLU A 27 -15.16 10.93 17.39
C GLU A 27 -14.15 11.96 17.90
N LEU A 28 -14.62 12.87 18.76
CA LEU A 28 -13.81 13.95 19.34
C LEU A 28 -13.41 13.66 20.80
N GLY A 29 -14.04 12.67 21.44
CA GLY A 29 -13.73 12.27 22.79
C GLY A 29 -12.30 11.74 22.92
N SER A 30 -11.76 11.78 24.13
CA SER A 30 -10.46 11.20 24.44
C SER A 30 -10.46 9.68 24.24
N TYR A 31 -9.27 9.15 23.99
CA TYR A 31 -9.07 7.72 23.88
C TYR A 31 -9.53 7.01 25.17
N ASN A 32 -10.36 5.99 25.04
CA ASN A 32 -10.87 5.23 26.17
C ASN A 32 -11.19 3.79 25.74
N ILE A 33 -10.86 2.83 26.59
CA ILE A 33 -11.24 1.43 26.42
C ILE A 33 -11.89 0.91 27.68
N GLN A 34 -13.01 0.23 27.49
CA GLN A 34 -13.70 -0.49 28.55
C GLN A 34 -13.94 -1.94 28.12
N LEU A 35 -13.93 -2.85 29.07
CA LEU A 35 -14.40 -4.22 28.81
C LEU A 35 -15.89 -4.16 28.46
N ASN A 36 -16.25 -4.89 27.41
CA ASN A 36 -17.64 -5.05 27.02
C ASN A 36 -18.15 -6.38 27.56
N ASP A 37 -19.03 -6.31 28.55
CA ASP A 37 -19.63 -7.50 29.17
C ASP A 37 -20.79 -8.06 28.33
N HIS A 38 -21.19 -7.34 27.28
CA HIS A 38 -22.25 -7.80 26.38
C HIS A 38 -21.66 -8.68 25.26
N ASN A 39 -22.40 -9.73 24.88
CA ASN A 39 -22.09 -10.69 23.80
C ASN A 39 -21.96 -10.02 22.41
N GLN A 40 -20.95 -9.20 22.21
CA GLN A 40 -20.59 -8.60 20.93
C GLN A 40 -19.43 -9.35 20.28
N THR A 41 -19.31 -9.20 18.96
CA THR A 41 -18.21 -9.73 18.13
C THR A 41 -16.83 -9.22 18.56
N PHE A 42 -16.77 -8.15 19.35
CA PHE A 42 -15.55 -7.50 19.79
C PHE A 42 -15.61 -7.21 21.30
N LYS A 43 -14.59 -7.67 22.04
CA LYS A 43 -14.54 -7.72 23.51
C LYS A 43 -14.49 -6.36 24.20
N TYR A 44 -14.16 -5.30 23.48
CA TYR A 44 -13.89 -3.99 24.08
C TYR A 44 -14.86 -2.95 23.54
N ASN A 45 -15.27 -2.00 24.39
CA ASN A 45 -15.88 -0.76 23.96
C ASN A 45 -14.77 0.29 23.82
N ILE A 46 -14.53 0.76 22.60
CA ILE A 46 -13.43 1.69 22.29
C ILE A 46 -14.01 3.04 21.92
N LYS A 47 -13.42 4.10 22.44
CA LYS A 47 -13.50 5.45 21.87
C LYS A 47 -12.14 5.81 21.30
N GLN A 48 -12.05 5.86 19.99
CA GLN A 48 -10.84 6.22 19.25
C GLN A 48 -11.03 7.61 18.63
N PRO A 49 -10.28 8.63 19.08
CA PRO A 49 -10.35 9.96 18.49
C PRO A 49 -10.07 9.91 16.97
N GLY A 50 -10.84 10.68 16.21
CA GLY A 50 -10.68 10.81 14.76
C GLY A 50 -11.31 9.69 13.94
N PHE A 51 -11.89 8.65 14.55
CA PHE A 51 -12.62 7.60 13.82
C PHE A 51 -14.00 8.08 13.38
N THR A 52 -14.40 7.69 12.18
CA THR A 52 -15.77 7.87 11.67
C THR A 52 -16.66 6.65 11.97
N GLY A 53 -17.95 6.76 11.65
CA GLY A 53 -18.91 5.66 11.84
C GLY A 53 -18.50 4.39 11.12
N ILE A 54 -18.02 4.47 9.87
CA ILE A 54 -17.59 3.28 9.11
C ILE A 54 -16.34 2.64 9.71
N MET A 55 -15.40 3.41 10.29
CA MET A 55 -14.21 2.85 10.94
C MET A 55 -14.58 2.04 12.18
N TYR A 56 -15.53 2.53 12.98
CA TYR A 56 -16.11 1.73 14.05
C TYR A 56 -16.80 0.48 13.52
N ALA A 57 -17.61 0.60 12.47
CA ALA A 57 -18.26 -0.56 11.85
C ALA A 57 -17.23 -1.62 11.40
N ILE A 58 -16.07 -1.21 10.86
CA ILE A 58 -14.94 -2.08 10.53
C ILE A 58 -14.38 -2.74 11.79
N VAL A 59 -14.09 -2.01 12.87
CA VAL A 59 -13.58 -2.55 14.14
C VAL A 59 -14.53 -3.59 14.74
N TYR A 60 -15.84 -3.35 14.69
CA TYR A 60 -16.86 -4.23 15.27
C TYR A 60 -17.41 -5.29 14.30
N ASN A 61 -16.94 -5.30 13.05
CA ASN A 61 -17.39 -6.23 12.01
C ASN A 61 -18.90 -6.10 11.70
N SER A 62 -19.42 -4.88 11.73
CA SER A 62 -20.82 -4.54 11.42
C SER A 62 -21.04 -4.45 9.90
N LEU A 63 -21.12 -5.60 9.24
CA LEU A 63 -21.08 -5.70 7.78
C LEU A 63 -22.20 -4.91 7.07
N ASP A 64 -23.40 -4.88 7.62
CA ASP A 64 -24.54 -4.18 7.00
C ASP A 64 -24.36 -2.67 7.07
N VAL A 65 -23.85 -2.18 8.21
CA VAL A 65 -23.50 -0.77 8.38
C VAL A 65 -22.35 -0.38 7.46
N ILE A 66 -21.34 -1.23 7.27
CA ILE A 66 -20.25 -0.96 6.32
C ILE A 66 -20.83 -0.76 4.92
N ASN A 67 -21.66 -1.69 4.44
CA ASN A 67 -22.29 -1.57 3.12
C ASN A 67 -23.12 -0.28 2.97
N GLU A 68 -23.86 0.12 4.01
CA GLU A 68 -24.69 1.32 3.99
C GLU A 68 -23.85 2.62 3.95
N LEU A 69 -22.72 2.65 4.66
CA LEU A 69 -21.89 3.85 4.79
C LEU A 69 -20.82 4.01 3.71
N LEU A 70 -20.48 2.94 2.97
CA LEU A 70 -19.37 2.98 2.00
C LEU A 70 -19.49 4.13 1.01
N LYS A 71 -20.67 4.37 0.43
CA LYS A 71 -20.87 5.45 -0.54
C LYS A 71 -20.61 6.85 0.01
N ASP A 72 -20.73 7.03 1.31
CA ASP A 72 -20.62 8.32 1.99
C ASP A 72 -19.23 8.51 2.63
N GLU A 73 -18.55 7.42 3.01
CA GLU A 73 -17.33 7.46 3.82
C GLU A 73 -16.13 6.70 3.21
N ILE A 74 -16.19 6.21 1.96
CA ILE A 74 -15.11 5.43 1.33
C ILE A 74 -13.74 6.13 1.34
N GLU A 75 -13.73 7.46 1.21
CA GLU A 75 -12.49 8.23 1.17
C GLU A 75 -11.94 8.60 2.55
N CYS A 76 -12.65 8.24 3.62
CA CYS A 76 -12.23 8.53 4.99
C CYS A 76 -10.90 7.82 5.31
N VAL A 77 -10.07 8.52 6.08
CA VAL A 77 -8.76 8.06 6.52
C VAL A 77 -8.58 8.36 8.01
N THR A 78 -7.81 7.52 8.70
CA THR A 78 -7.44 7.78 10.10
C THR A 78 -6.72 9.13 10.22
N LYS A 79 -7.05 9.92 11.24
CA LYS A 79 -6.43 11.25 11.43
C LYS A 79 -5.18 11.22 12.29
N VAL A 80 -5.10 10.24 13.18
CA VAL A 80 -4.01 10.03 14.12
C VAL A 80 -3.66 8.55 14.17
N ASP A 81 -2.48 8.23 14.69
CA ASP A 81 -2.12 6.87 15.03
C ASP A 81 -3.15 6.29 16.01
N SER A 82 -3.64 5.11 15.70
CA SER A 82 -4.75 4.50 16.42
C SER A 82 -4.33 3.15 16.98
N PHE A 83 -4.75 2.87 18.21
CA PHE A 83 -4.32 1.70 18.96
C PHE A 83 -5.51 0.79 19.20
N ILE A 84 -5.61 -0.28 18.40
CA ILE A 84 -6.80 -1.14 18.39
C ILE A 84 -6.46 -2.50 18.99
N PRO A 85 -7.05 -2.89 20.13
CA PRO A 85 -6.92 -4.23 20.72
C PRO A 85 -7.25 -5.35 19.73
N ARG A 86 -6.56 -6.48 19.87
CA ARG A 86 -6.74 -7.68 19.05
C ARG A 86 -6.78 -8.94 19.91
N GLY A 87 -7.46 -9.97 19.40
CA GLY A 87 -7.46 -11.30 20.02
C GLY A 87 -6.19 -12.10 19.74
N THR A 88 -5.42 -11.74 18.71
CA THR A 88 -4.24 -12.48 18.26
C THR A 88 -3.03 -11.57 18.10
N LYS A 89 -1.85 -12.09 18.44
CA LYS A 89 -0.57 -11.39 18.28
C LYS A 89 -0.23 -11.23 16.82
N ASN A 90 0.23 -10.04 16.43
CA ASN A 90 0.80 -9.78 15.11
C ASN A 90 1.96 -8.80 15.23
N VAL A 91 3.18 -9.34 15.31
CA VAL A 91 4.38 -8.55 15.59
C VAL A 91 4.61 -7.45 14.55
N LEU A 92 4.26 -7.71 13.28
CA LEU A 92 4.47 -6.75 12.18
C LEU A 92 3.64 -5.47 12.32
N PHE A 93 2.57 -5.49 13.11
CA PHE A 93 1.69 -4.34 13.34
C PHE A 93 1.64 -3.89 14.81
N MET A 94 2.49 -4.49 15.66
CA MET A 94 2.64 -4.11 17.07
C MET A 94 3.88 -3.23 17.21
N ASN A 95 3.70 -1.93 16.97
CA ASN A 95 4.75 -0.95 17.24
C ASN A 95 4.73 -0.50 18.72
N TYR A 96 5.82 0.13 19.14
CA TYR A 96 5.93 0.74 20.47
C TYR A 96 4.88 1.83 20.65
N ILE A 97 4.23 1.85 21.83
CA ILE A 97 3.26 2.88 22.20
C ILE A 97 3.99 3.92 23.05
N ASN A 98 3.95 5.19 22.63
CA ASN A 98 4.54 6.30 23.39
C ASN A 98 3.50 7.13 24.17
N ASP A 99 2.23 6.74 24.11
CA ASP A 99 1.14 7.42 24.83
C ASP A 99 0.84 6.69 26.15
N ILE A 100 1.18 7.35 27.26
CA ILE A 100 0.98 6.84 28.62
C ILE A 100 -0.49 6.51 28.88
N ASN A 101 -1.43 7.33 28.39
CA ASN A 101 -2.85 7.10 28.61
C ASN A 101 -3.29 5.79 27.96
N VAL A 102 -2.82 5.52 26.73
CA VAL A 102 -3.13 4.27 26.03
C VAL A 102 -2.55 3.06 26.77
N ILE A 103 -1.30 3.17 27.25
CA ILE A 103 -0.64 2.11 28.03
C ILE A 103 -1.45 1.79 29.30
N GLU A 104 -1.87 2.81 30.05
CA GLU A 104 -2.68 2.64 31.26
C GLU A 104 -4.03 1.97 30.97
N GLN A 105 -4.72 2.37 29.89
CA GLN A 105 -5.98 1.72 29.48
C GLN A 105 -5.78 0.26 29.10
N PHE A 106 -4.68 -0.06 28.38
CA PHE A 106 -4.33 -1.43 28.01
C PHE A 106 -4.01 -2.29 29.23
N GLN A 107 -3.25 -1.76 30.19
CA GLN A 107 -2.96 -2.45 31.45
C GLN A 107 -4.24 -2.71 32.25
N LYS A 108 -5.09 -1.69 32.42
CA LYS A 108 -6.37 -1.80 33.13
C LYS A 108 -7.29 -2.86 32.52
N CYS A 109 -7.30 -2.99 31.20
CA CYS A 109 -8.15 -3.95 30.48
C CYS A 109 -7.46 -5.30 30.19
N ASN A 110 -6.23 -5.51 30.69
CA ASN A 110 -5.41 -6.71 30.44
C ASN A 110 -5.22 -7.01 28.93
N ILE A 111 -4.90 -5.99 28.14
CA ILE A 111 -4.75 -6.08 26.69
C ILE A 111 -3.30 -6.42 26.35
N SER A 112 -3.05 -7.63 25.86
CA SER A 112 -1.70 -8.10 25.49
C SER A 112 -1.38 -7.94 24.00
N TYR A 113 -2.41 -7.87 23.15
CA TYR A 113 -2.25 -7.79 21.69
C TYR A 113 -3.08 -6.64 21.14
N TYR A 114 -2.49 -5.91 20.21
CA TYR A 114 -3.08 -4.75 19.57
C TYR A 114 -2.51 -4.59 18.16
N ALA A 115 -3.10 -3.69 17.38
CA ALA A 115 -2.51 -3.17 16.16
C ALA A 115 -2.34 -1.66 16.30
N VAL A 116 -1.20 -1.15 15.86
CA VAL A 116 -0.96 0.28 15.64
C VAL A 116 -1.32 0.57 14.20
N VAL A 117 -2.41 1.32 13.99
CA VAL A 117 -2.86 1.77 12.69
C VAL A 117 -2.33 3.19 12.50
N PRO A 118 -1.38 3.42 11.58
CA PRO A 118 -0.83 4.76 11.38
C PRO A 118 -1.89 5.75 10.91
N ALA A 119 -1.66 7.04 11.13
CA ALA A 119 -2.45 8.11 10.53
C ALA A 119 -2.47 7.99 8.98
N GLN A 120 -3.47 8.58 8.34
CA GLN A 120 -3.72 8.53 6.89
C GLN A 120 -4.01 7.12 6.34
N SER A 121 -4.25 6.13 7.21
CA SER A 121 -4.66 4.79 6.78
C SER A 121 -6.09 4.83 6.23
N THR A 122 -6.28 4.26 5.04
CA THR A 122 -7.59 4.10 4.41
C THR A 122 -8.43 3.02 5.11
N LEU A 123 -9.69 2.88 4.72
CA LEU A 123 -10.55 1.79 5.19
C LEU A 123 -10.01 0.40 4.79
N LEU A 124 -9.34 0.30 3.64
CA LEU A 124 -8.65 -0.91 3.21
C LEU A 124 -7.49 -1.24 4.14
N ASP A 125 -6.64 -0.25 4.44
CA ASP A 125 -5.48 -0.41 5.34
C ASP A 125 -5.93 -0.83 6.74
N LEU A 126 -6.96 -0.16 7.29
CA LEU A 126 -7.56 -0.50 8.57
C LEU A 126 -8.00 -1.97 8.60
N SER A 127 -8.60 -2.46 7.52
CA SER A 127 -9.02 -3.86 7.41
C SER A 127 -7.83 -4.83 7.42
N VAL A 128 -6.71 -4.46 6.80
CA VAL A 128 -5.46 -5.26 6.83
C VAL A 128 -4.85 -5.28 8.23
N TYR A 129 -4.69 -4.11 8.87
CA TYR A 129 -4.16 -4.01 10.24
C TYR A 129 -4.96 -4.84 11.24
N LEU A 130 -6.28 -4.89 11.08
CA LEU A 130 -7.19 -5.65 11.93
C LEU A 130 -7.41 -7.10 11.48
N CYS A 131 -6.74 -7.54 10.41
CA CYS A 131 -6.81 -8.90 9.89
C CYS A 131 -8.24 -9.32 9.48
N LYS A 132 -8.95 -8.44 8.77
CA LYS A 132 -10.36 -8.62 8.34
C LYS A 132 -10.50 -8.76 6.81
N PRO A 133 -10.12 -9.91 6.22
CA PRO A 133 -10.18 -10.10 4.76
C PRO A 133 -11.60 -9.98 4.18
N ASN A 134 -12.63 -10.40 4.91
CA ASN A 134 -14.03 -10.30 4.43
C ASN A 134 -14.48 -8.84 4.32
N VAL A 135 -14.11 -7.99 5.28
CA VAL A 135 -14.41 -6.55 5.25
C VAL A 135 -13.65 -5.88 4.10
N PHE A 136 -12.37 -6.23 3.94
CA PHE A 136 -11.54 -5.75 2.84
C PHE A 136 -12.15 -6.09 1.47
N GLU A 137 -12.65 -7.32 1.30
CA GLU A 137 -13.33 -7.76 0.08
C GLU A 137 -14.60 -6.93 -0.19
N ILE A 138 -15.41 -6.63 0.84
CA ILE A 138 -16.61 -5.77 0.69
C ILE A 138 -16.22 -4.38 0.19
N ILE A 139 -15.18 -3.77 0.77
CA ILE A 139 -14.68 -2.45 0.37
C ILE A 139 -14.17 -2.48 -1.07
N LEU A 140 -13.38 -3.50 -1.45
CA LEU A 140 -12.89 -3.64 -2.83
C LEU A 140 -14.01 -3.85 -3.85
N LYS A 141 -15.04 -4.65 -3.51
CA LYS A 141 -16.23 -4.82 -4.37
C LYS A 141 -16.87 -3.48 -4.67
N TYR A 142 -17.00 -2.62 -3.67
CA TYR A 142 -17.54 -1.28 -3.87
C TYR A 142 -16.63 -0.41 -4.74
N ILE A 143 -15.31 -0.39 -4.47
CA ILE A 143 -14.34 0.34 -5.30
C ILE A 143 -14.41 -0.09 -6.77
N TYR A 144 -14.61 -1.38 -7.04
CA TYR A 144 -14.77 -1.91 -8.39
C TYR A 144 -15.99 -1.36 -9.15
N THR A 145 -16.98 -0.81 -8.45
CA THR A 145 -18.16 -0.17 -9.05
C THR A 145 -17.96 1.32 -9.32
N LEU A 146 -16.89 1.91 -8.80
CA LEU A 146 -16.55 3.32 -9.03
C LEU A 146 -15.96 3.50 -10.42
N ASN A 147 -15.99 4.74 -10.91
CA ASN A 147 -15.20 5.09 -12.09
C ASN A 147 -13.69 4.97 -11.77
N GLN A 148 -12.89 4.80 -12.82
CA GLN A 148 -11.44 4.59 -12.70
C GLN A 148 -10.74 5.70 -11.91
N GLN A 149 -11.13 6.97 -12.13
CA GLN A 149 -10.49 8.11 -11.46
C GLN A 149 -10.70 8.05 -9.94
N ASP A 150 -11.93 7.79 -9.49
CA ASP A 150 -12.24 7.72 -8.06
C ASP A 150 -11.65 6.45 -7.41
N ALA A 151 -11.65 5.31 -8.13
CA ALA A 151 -10.96 4.11 -7.67
C ALA A 151 -9.46 4.36 -7.47
N GLN A 152 -8.79 5.03 -8.41
CA GLN A 152 -7.37 5.37 -8.31
C GLN A 152 -7.09 6.33 -7.14
N LYS A 153 -7.94 7.35 -6.92
CA LYS A 153 -7.79 8.25 -5.75
C LYS A 153 -7.77 7.52 -4.42
N ILE A 154 -8.51 6.41 -4.30
CA ILE A 154 -8.54 5.59 -3.09
C ILE A 154 -7.33 4.66 -3.04
N LEU A 155 -7.06 3.95 -4.13
CA LEU A 155 -6.03 2.92 -4.19
C LEU A 155 -4.60 3.47 -4.21
N GLN A 156 -4.38 4.70 -4.66
CA GLN A 156 -3.04 5.31 -4.66
C GLN A 156 -2.67 5.99 -3.33
N LYS A 157 -3.60 6.00 -2.34
CA LYS A 157 -3.29 6.53 -1.01
C LYS A 157 -2.25 5.67 -0.31
N THR A 158 -1.42 6.35 0.46
CA THR A 158 -0.44 5.74 1.37
C THR A 158 -0.69 6.27 2.77
N ASN A 159 -0.39 5.46 3.77
CA ASN A 159 -0.47 5.90 5.15
C ASN A 159 0.74 6.78 5.53
N SER A 160 0.75 7.30 6.74
CA SER A 160 1.84 8.11 7.30
C SER A 160 3.19 7.38 7.42
N GLN A 161 3.22 6.06 7.22
CA GLN A 161 4.44 5.26 7.12
C GLN A 161 4.84 4.99 5.67
N TYR A 162 4.24 5.69 4.70
CA TYR A 162 4.52 5.56 3.26
C TYR A 162 4.34 4.13 2.75
N GLN A 163 3.28 3.44 3.23
CA GLN A 163 2.93 2.11 2.79
C GLN A 163 1.61 2.14 2.03
N SER A 164 1.60 1.52 0.85
CA SER A 164 0.39 1.23 0.10
C SER A 164 -0.36 0.05 0.72
N THR A 165 -1.65 -0.08 0.42
CA THR A 165 -2.46 -1.22 0.85
C THR A 165 -1.85 -2.56 0.43
N LEU A 166 -1.33 -2.69 -0.79
CA LEU A 166 -0.70 -3.91 -1.30
C LEU A 166 0.55 -4.28 -0.48
N MET A 167 1.37 -3.30 -0.09
CA MET A 167 2.50 -3.54 0.83
C MET A 167 2.04 -4.07 2.19
N LEU A 168 0.92 -3.57 2.72
CA LEU A 168 0.33 -4.09 3.96
C LEU A 168 -0.19 -5.53 3.79
N MET A 169 -0.83 -5.84 2.66
CA MET A 169 -1.33 -7.19 2.38
C MET A 169 -0.23 -8.24 2.33
N ILE A 170 0.94 -7.89 1.78
CA ILE A 170 2.12 -8.79 1.70
C ILE A 170 2.56 -9.24 3.10
N LYS A 171 2.38 -8.39 4.12
CA LYS A 171 2.68 -8.68 5.53
C LYS A 171 1.67 -9.64 6.17
N GLN A 172 0.54 -9.94 5.52
CA GLN A 172 -0.57 -10.74 6.06
C GLN A 172 -0.97 -11.88 5.11
N PRO A 173 -0.43 -13.10 5.27
CA PRO A 173 -0.64 -14.22 4.34
C PRO A 173 -2.10 -14.60 4.07
N ASN A 174 -3.00 -14.33 5.03
CA ASN A 174 -4.43 -14.63 4.90
C ASN A 174 -5.17 -13.72 3.92
N PHE A 175 -4.56 -12.61 3.47
CA PHE A 175 -5.14 -11.74 2.44
C PHE A 175 -4.89 -12.24 1.02
N PHE A 176 -4.02 -13.24 0.81
CA PHE A 176 -3.65 -13.67 -0.54
C PHE A 176 -4.85 -14.12 -1.39
N LYS A 177 -5.84 -14.80 -0.79
CA LYS A 177 -7.05 -15.25 -1.51
C LYS A 177 -7.87 -14.06 -2.03
N VAL A 178 -8.02 -13.02 -1.22
CA VAL A 178 -8.75 -11.81 -1.63
C VAL A 178 -7.92 -11.03 -2.65
N PHE A 179 -6.61 -10.92 -2.44
CA PHE A 179 -5.69 -10.34 -3.43
C PHE A 179 -5.84 -11.01 -4.80
N GLU A 180 -5.82 -12.34 -4.88
CA GLU A 180 -5.89 -13.08 -6.15
C GLU A 180 -7.15 -12.71 -6.96
N ASN A 181 -8.30 -12.62 -6.28
CA ASN A 181 -9.59 -12.26 -6.87
C ASN A 181 -9.62 -10.82 -7.45
N TYR A 182 -8.86 -9.89 -6.86
CA TYR A 182 -8.81 -8.48 -7.25
C TYR A 182 -7.44 -8.05 -7.76
N SER A 183 -6.62 -9.03 -8.18
CA SER A 183 -5.20 -8.82 -8.43
C SER A 183 -4.95 -7.85 -9.56
N GLN A 184 -5.75 -7.87 -10.62
CA GLN A 184 -5.62 -6.93 -11.75
C GLN A 184 -5.70 -5.48 -11.27
N LEU A 185 -6.80 -5.12 -10.60
CA LEU A 185 -7.02 -3.76 -10.08
C LEU A 185 -5.90 -3.31 -9.14
N LEU A 186 -5.50 -4.19 -8.19
CA LEU A 186 -4.47 -3.87 -7.22
C LEU A 186 -3.09 -3.71 -7.87
N ILE A 187 -2.76 -4.56 -8.85
CA ILE A 187 -1.47 -4.49 -9.56
C ILE A 187 -1.40 -3.21 -10.40
N GLU A 188 -2.42 -2.94 -11.21
CA GLU A 188 -2.48 -1.75 -12.07
C GLU A 188 -2.43 -0.43 -11.26
N SER A 189 -2.95 -0.43 -10.03
CA SER A 189 -3.04 0.78 -9.21
C SER A 189 -1.85 1.00 -8.27
N GLN A 190 -1.22 -0.07 -7.76
CA GLN A 190 -0.28 0.05 -6.63
C GLN A 190 1.08 -0.63 -6.86
N PHE A 191 1.23 -1.50 -7.87
CA PHE A 191 2.43 -2.34 -7.98
C PHE A 191 3.69 -1.54 -8.31
N SER A 192 3.57 -0.42 -9.03
CA SER A 192 4.68 0.48 -9.37
C SER A 192 5.09 1.40 -8.23
N TYR A 193 4.37 1.42 -7.10
CA TYR A 193 4.69 2.24 -5.95
C TYR A 193 6.00 1.78 -5.27
N GLU A 194 6.84 2.75 -4.94
CA GLU A 194 8.06 2.59 -4.15
C GLU A 194 8.01 3.63 -3.01
N SER A 195 8.21 3.17 -1.78
CA SER A 195 8.22 4.04 -0.60
C SER A 195 9.48 4.91 -0.58
N ILE A 196 9.48 5.93 0.29
CA ILE A 196 10.65 6.80 0.50
C ILE A 196 11.90 6.05 0.98
N LEU A 197 11.74 4.83 1.49
CA LEU A 197 12.85 3.96 1.92
C LEU A 197 13.32 3.01 0.79
N GLY A 198 12.79 3.16 -0.43
CA GLY A 198 13.07 2.27 -1.56
C GLY A 198 12.37 0.91 -1.49
N GLU A 199 11.53 0.67 -0.48
CA GLU A 199 10.74 -0.55 -0.40
C GLU A 199 9.61 -0.53 -1.43
N ASN A 200 9.50 -1.60 -2.20
CA ASN A 200 8.43 -1.84 -3.17
C ASN A 200 7.81 -3.23 -2.94
N CYS A 201 6.71 -3.55 -3.63
CA CYS A 201 5.96 -4.79 -3.40
C CYS A 201 6.77 -6.06 -3.67
N THR A 202 7.55 -6.10 -4.75
CA THR A 202 8.33 -7.31 -5.11
C THR A 202 9.43 -7.57 -4.10
N TYR A 203 10.24 -6.55 -3.78
CA TYR A 203 11.31 -6.66 -2.80
C TYR A 203 10.78 -6.96 -1.40
N LEU A 204 9.68 -6.32 -1.00
CA LEU A 204 9.05 -6.57 0.30
C LEU A 204 8.56 -8.02 0.43
N ALA A 205 7.94 -8.57 -0.62
CA ALA A 205 7.49 -9.96 -0.61
C ALA A 205 8.65 -10.95 -0.50
N LEU A 206 9.79 -10.65 -1.13
CA LEU A 206 11.03 -11.41 -0.98
C LEU A 206 11.57 -11.31 0.45
N LYS A 207 11.75 -10.10 0.95
CA LYS A 207 12.31 -9.79 2.28
C LYS A 207 11.54 -10.44 3.42
N LEU A 208 10.21 -10.54 3.29
CA LEU A 208 9.33 -11.14 4.30
C LEU A 208 9.11 -12.64 4.13
N GLY A 209 9.66 -13.27 3.08
CA GLY A 209 9.40 -14.68 2.80
C GLY A 209 7.96 -14.96 2.39
N SER A 210 7.24 -13.97 1.84
CA SER A 210 5.83 -14.08 1.44
C SER A 210 5.69 -14.83 0.12
N VAL A 211 5.96 -16.15 0.14
CA VAL A 211 6.08 -17.04 -1.03
C VAL A 211 4.95 -16.85 -2.04
N LYS A 212 3.69 -16.80 -1.60
CA LYS A 212 2.54 -16.70 -2.50
C LYS A 212 2.51 -15.38 -3.27
N PHE A 213 2.72 -14.26 -2.58
CA PHE A 213 2.80 -12.94 -3.20
C PHE A 213 4.01 -12.83 -4.12
N PHE A 214 5.18 -13.28 -3.65
CA PHE A 214 6.40 -13.23 -4.46
C PHE A 214 6.25 -14.06 -5.74
N LYS A 215 5.76 -15.31 -5.65
CA LYS A 215 5.47 -16.16 -6.80
C LYS A 215 4.51 -15.48 -7.79
N PHE A 216 3.45 -14.85 -7.30
CA PHE A 216 2.49 -14.14 -8.13
C PHE A 216 3.15 -12.95 -8.85
N PHE A 217 3.94 -12.13 -8.14
CA PHE A 217 4.62 -10.99 -8.77
C PHE A 217 5.60 -11.45 -9.84
N ILE A 218 6.40 -12.48 -9.59
CA ILE A 218 7.31 -13.04 -10.60
C ILE A 218 6.56 -13.60 -11.80
N SER A 219 5.32 -14.10 -11.66
CA SER A 219 4.52 -14.56 -12.79
C SER A 219 4.05 -13.43 -13.71
N LEU A 220 4.04 -12.18 -13.25
CA LEU A 220 3.78 -11.02 -14.10
C LEU A 220 4.90 -10.79 -15.13
N ALA A 221 6.11 -11.33 -14.90
CA ALA A 221 7.25 -11.20 -15.81
C ALA A 221 7.07 -11.91 -17.17
N ASN A 222 5.98 -12.65 -17.35
CA ASN A 222 5.53 -13.11 -18.67
C ASN A 222 5.17 -11.93 -19.61
N ASN A 223 4.88 -10.76 -19.06
CA ASN A 223 4.77 -9.50 -19.81
C ASN A 223 6.07 -8.68 -19.63
N GLN A 224 6.58 -8.14 -20.73
CA GLN A 224 7.89 -7.48 -20.75
C GLN A 224 7.94 -6.19 -19.91
N GLN A 225 6.84 -5.44 -19.81
CA GLN A 225 6.78 -4.23 -18.99
C GLN A 225 6.90 -4.58 -17.50
N TYR A 226 6.10 -5.54 -17.03
CA TYR A 226 6.19 -6.02 -15.66
C TYR A 226 7.54 -6.67 -15.36
N LYS A 227 8.12 -7.41 -16.31
CA LYS A 227 9.47 -7.96 -16.17
C LYS A 227 10.52 -6.88 -15.92
N ASN A 228 10.46 -5.77 -16.69
CA ASN A 228 11.38 -4.65 -16.51
C ASN A 228 11.18 -3.96 -15.15
N LEU A 229 9.92 -3.73 -14.75
CA LEU A 229 9.59 -3.18 -13.44
C LEU A 229 10.10 -4.06 -12.30
N ILE A 230 9.88 -5.38 -12.38
CA ILE A 230 10.32 -6.35 -11.37
C ILE A 230 11.85 -6.36 -11.24
N LYS A 231 12.57 -6.29 -12.36
CA LYS A 231 14.04 -6.16 -12.35
C LYS A 231 14.48 -4.90 -11.60
N GLN A 232 13.88 -3.76 -11.93
CA GLN A 232 14.17 -2.49 -11.25
C GLN A 232 13.85 -2.56 -9.75
N GLN A 233 12.71 -3.17 -9.41
CA GLN A 233 12.27 -3.32 -8.02
C GLN A 233 13.20 -4.23 -7.20
N LEU A 234 13.75 -5.28 -7.80
CA LEU A 234 14.71 -6.19 -7.17
C LEU A 234 16.14 -5.64 -7.19
N ASP A 235 16.45 -4.66 -8.02
CA ASP A 235 17.72 -3.96 -7.99
C ASP A 235 17.76 -2.97 -6.82
N GLN A 236 18.37 -3.42 -5.73
CA GLN A 236 18.49 -2.68 -4.47
C GLN A 236 19.96 -2.27 -4.21
N SER A 237 20.81 -2.34 -5.25
CA SER A 237 22.24 -2.04 -5.17
C SER A 237 22.52 -0.61 -4.71
N GLU A 238 21.74 0.37 -5.20
CA GLU A 238 21.84 1.79 -4.84
C GLU A 238 21.38 2.08 -3.40
N LEU A 239 20.67 1.14 -2.76
CA LEU A 239 20.08 1.29 -1.43
C LEU A 239 20.83 0.45 -0.37
N ASN A 240 22.04 -0.02 -0.69
CA ASN A 240 22.88 -0.90 0.13
C ASN A 240 22.25 -2.27 0.46
N GLY A 241 21.30 -2.74 -0.35
CA GLY A 241 20.68 -4.05 -0.19
C GLY A 241 20.94 -4.93 -1.40
N SER A 242 21.88 -5.88 -1.34
CA SER A 242 21.89 -6.96 -2.35
C SER A 242 20.82 -7.99 -1.99
N VAL A 243 19.98 -8.34 -2.98
CA VAL A 243 18.98 -9.40 -2.83
C VAL A 243 19.66 -10.74 -2.53
N GLU A 244 20.81 -10.99 -3.13
CA GLU A 244 21.62 -12.20 -2.92
C GLU A 244 22.10 -12.27 -1.46
N LEU A 245 22.70 -11.20 -0.95
CA LEU A 245 23.14 -11.14 0.45
C LEU A 245 21.98 -11.33 1.43
N LEU A 246 20.83 -10.73 1.14
CA LEU A 246 19.62 -10.89 1.94
C LEU A 246 19.17 -12.36 1.95
N LEU A 247 19.03 -13.00 0.78
CA LEU A 247 18.60 -14.39 0.65
C LEU A 247 19.59 -15.38 1.29
N ASP A 248 20.88 -15.08 1.29
CA ASP A 248 21.90 -15.91 1.93
C ASP A 248 21.90 -15.77 3.47
N SER A 249 21.45 -14.63 3.99
CA SER A 249 21.35 -14.38 5.44
C SER A 249 20.09 -14.98 6.08
N LEU A 250 19.08 -15.34 5.28
CA LEU A 250 17.77 -15.78 5.75
C LEU A 250 17.66 -17.31 5.70
N ASP A 251 17.25 -17.92 6.81
CA ASP A 251 16.96 -19.36 6.88
C ASP A 251 15.46 -19.62 7.08
N GLY A 252 15.00 -20.76 6.58
CA GLY A 252 13.60 -21.19 6.66
C GLY A 252 13.09 -21.80 5.37
N LYS A 253 12.02 -22.61 5.49
CA LYS A 253 11.40 -23.28 4.34
C LYS A 253 10.88 -22.27 3.30
N ASP A 254 10.25 -21.20 3.76
CA ASP A 254 9.66 -20.19 2.89
C ASP A 254 10.73 -19.39 2.15
N TYR A 255 11.83 -19.03 2.82
CA TYR A 255 12.97 -18.35 2.18
C TYR A 255 13.68 -19.24 1.15
N LYS A 256 13.79 -20.55 1.38
CA LYS A 256 14.30 -21.50 0.37
C LYS A 256 13.44 -21.50 -0.89
N LEU A 257 12.11 -21.44 -0.75
CA LEU A 257 11.20 -21.35 -1.89
C LEU A 257 11.31 -20.00 -2.60
N VAL A 258 11.38 -18.89 -1.86
CA VAL A 258 11.60 -17.56 -2.44
C VAL A 258 12.92 -17.51 -3.22
N LYS A 259 14.01 -18.04 -2.66
CA LYS A 259 15.32 -18.14 -3.31
C LYS A 259 15.24 -18.94 -4.61
N GLN A 260 14.58 -20.10 -4.60
CA GLN A 260 14.36 -20.90 -5.81
C GLN A 260 13.58 -20.13 -6.90
N ILE A 261 12.52 -19.41 -6.51
CA ILE A 261 11.74 -18.59 -7.45
C ILE A 261 12.60 -17.45 -8.01
N TYR A 262 13.44 -16.83 -7.18
CA TYR A 262 14.37 -15.77 -7.61
C TYR A 262 15.43 -16.30 -8.59
N GLU A 263 16.06 -17.43 -8.30
CA GLU A 263 17.01 -18.09 -9.20
C GLU A 263 16.37 -18.47 -10.55
N GLN A 264 15.13 -18.95 -10.53
CA GLN A 264 14.35 -19.21 -11.75
C GLN A 264 14.09 -17.93 -12.54
N PHE A 265 13.72 -16.84 -11.87
CA PHE A 265 13.52 -15.54 -12.50
C PHE A 265 14.80 -15.04 -13.19
N GLN A 266 15.97 -15.18 -12.55
CA GLN A 266 17.28 -14.85 -13.15
C GLN A 266 17.57 -15.70 -14.40
N GLN A 267 17.09 -16.95 -14.43
CA GLN A 267 17.17 -17.85 -15.58
C GLN A 267 16.06 -17.63 -16.63
N ASN A 268 15.28 -16.55 -16.52
CA ASN A 268 14.11 -16.26 -17.36
C ASN A 268 13.04 -17.38 -17.35
N ARG A 269 12.89 -18.07 -16.22
CA ARG A 269 11.83 -19.06 -15.98
C ARG A 269 10.82 -18.44 -15.01
N PHE A 270 9.56 -18.34 -15.45
CA PHE A 270 8.51 -17.68 -14.69
C PHE A 270 7.39 -18.66 -14.36
N PRO A 271 6.70 -18.50 -13.21
CA PRO A 271 5.46 -19.22 -12.95
C PRO A 271 4.36 -18.83 -13.95
N ASP A 272 3.28 -19.61 -13.98
CA ASP A 272 2.14 -19.35 -14.87
C ASP A 272 1.55 -17.94 -14.64
N PRO A 273 1.29 -17.18 -15.72
CA PRO A 273 0.74 -15.84 -15.60
C PRO A 273 -0.70 -15.86 -15.06
N PRO A 274 -1.16 -14.79 -14.39
CA PRO A 274 -2.56 -14.69 -14.02
C PRO A 274 -3.44 -14.57 -15.28
N LYS A 275 -4.66 -15.10 -15.21
CA LYS A 275 -5.58 -15.21 -16.35
C LYS A 275 -5.78 -13.89 -17.10
N TRP A 276 -5.96 -12.79 -16.37
CA TRP A 276 -6.18 -11.46 -16.94
C TRP A 276 -4.98 -10.93 -17.73
N LEU A 277 -3.75 -11.37 -17.42
CA LEU A 277 -2.56 -10.97 -18.17
C LEU A 277 -2.51 -11.64 -19.55
N THR A 278 -2.99 -12.89 -19.65
CA THR A 278 -3.02 -13.62 -20.93
C THR A 278 -4.09 -13.11 -21.90
N THR A 279 -5.23 -12.65 -21.40
CA THR A 279 -6.32 -12.13 -22.25
C THR A 279 -5.87 -10.90 -23.03
N ASN A 280 -5.13 -9.99 -22.39
CA ASN A 280 -4.64 -8.76 -23.03
C ASN A 280 -3.57 -9.04 -24.10
N LEU A 281 -2.74 -10.07 -23.92
CA LEU A 281 -1.73 -10.46 -24.92
C LEU A 281 -2.36 -10.93 -26.23
N VAL A 282 -3.49 -11.65 -26.18
CA VAL A 282 -4.20 -12.11 -27.38
C VAL A 282 -4.84 -10.94 -28.14
N GLU A 283 -5.37 -9.94 -27.42
CA GLU A 283 -5.95 -8.75 -28.04
C GLU A 283 -4.88 -7.84 -28.67
N GLU A 284 -3.76 -7.61 -28.01
CA GLU A 284 -2.63 -6.84 -28.56
C GLU A 284 -2.01 -7.56 -29.78
N THR A 285 -1.78 -8.87 -29.69
CA THR A 285 -1.25 -9.67 -30.82
C THR A 285 -2.23 -9.73 -31.99
N GLY A 286 -3.54 -9.84 -31.72
CA GLY A 286 -4.60 -9.80 -32.72
C GLY A 286 -4.73 -8.44 -33.41
N ARG A 287 -4.46 -7.34 -32.71
CA ARG A 287 -4.45 -5.97 -33.29
C ARG A 287 -3.22 -5.72 -34.14
N LEU A 288 -2.03 -6.13 -33.70
CA LEU A 288 -0.78 -6.01 -34.46
C LEU A 288 -0.82 -6.81 -35.77
N LEU A 289 -1.42 -7.99 -35.76
CA LEU A 289 -1.62 -8.80 -36.97
C LEU A 289 -2.65 -8.20 -37.95
N ARG A 290 -3.59 -7.38 -37.46
CA ARG A 290 -4.54 -6.64 -38.31
C ARG A 290 -3.94 -5.37 -38.90
N THR A 291 -3.05 -4.68 -38.16
CA THR A 291 -2.36 -3.48 -38.68
C THR A 291 -1.28 -3.84 -39.72
N GLN A 292 -0.63 -5.00 -39.61
CA GLN A 292 0.30 -5.47 -40.64
C GLN A 292 -0.37 -5.90 -41.96
N LYS A 293 -1.70 -6.09 -42.00
CA LYS A 293 -2.44 -6.37 -43.25
C LYS A 293 -2.97 -5.12 -43.97
N ILE A 294 -2.77 -3.92 -43.44
CA ILE A 294 -3.31 -2.67 -44.01
C ILE A 294 -2.18 -1.69 -44.45
N GLY A 295 -0.92 -2.12 -44.39
CA GLY A 295 0.27 -1.27 -44.61
C GLY A 295 0.93 -1.33 -45.99
N GLU A 296 0.19 -1.31 -47.10
CA GLU A 296 0.74 -0.90 -48.41
C GLU A 296 -0.04 0.29 -48.97
N LYS A 297 0.15 1.46 -48.37
CA LYS A 297 -0.06 2.74 -49.08
C LYS A 297 0.97 3.74 -48.59
N LYS A 298 1.91 4.06 -49.50
CA LYS A 298 2.87 5.15 -49.40
C LYS A 298 2.15 6.43 -48.99
N LEU A 299 2.48 6.95 -47.82
CA LEU A 299 2.18 8.32 -47.43
C LEU A 299 3.48 9.11 -47.46
N VAL A 300 3.57 9.98 -48.47
CA VAL A 300 4.56 11.03 -48.59
C VAL A 300 4.18 12.09 -47.56
N VAL A 301 5.07 12.39 -46.62
CA VAL A 301 4.90 13.49 -45.66
C VAL A 301 6.03 14.48 -45.88
N GLN A 302 5.63 15.71 -46.23
CA GLN A 302 6.49 16.89 -46.29
C GLN A 302 6.84 17.34 -44.87
N VAL A 303 8.11 17.68 -44.67
CA VAL A 303 8.66 18.21 -43.43
C VAL A 303 8.71 19.73 -43.53
N GLU A 304 7.99 20.43 -42.66
CA GLU A 304 8.25 21.85 -42.35
C GLU A 304 8.86 21.97 -40.96
N ALA A 305 9.97 22.70 -40.88
CA ALA A 305 10.76 22.93 -39.69
C ALA A 305 10.52 24.35 -39.14
N LYS A 306 10.20 24.46 -37.85
CA LYS A 306 10.39 25.62 -36.95
C LYS A 306 10.43 25.05 -35.52
N GLY A 307 11.22 25.48 -34.55
CA GLY A 307 12.07 26.64 -34.33
C GLY A 307 12.27 26.72 -32.80
N GLN A 308 13.49 26.98 -32.36
CA GLN A 308 13.98 26.88 -30.97
C GLN A 308 13.40 27.94 -30.02
N SER A 309 13.37 27.64 -28.71
CA SER A 309 13.86 28.59 -27.69
C SER A 309 14.17 27.90 -26.35
N GLN A 310 15.33 28.25 -25.78
CA GLN A 310 15.83 27.86 -24.46
C GLN A 310 15.67 29.04 -23.50
N ALA A 311 15.36 28.76 -22.23
CA ALA A 311 15.54 29.72 -21.13
C ALA A 311 16.10 29.00 -19.90
N ALA A 312 17.25 29.50 -19.44
CA ALA A 312 17.99 29.04 -18.27
C ALA A 312 17.47 29.72 -16.99
N VAL A 313 17.47 28.99 -15.88
CA VAL A 313 17.28 29.54 -14.53
C VAL A 313 18.46 29.11 -13.66
N LYS A 314 19.07 30.10 -13.00
CA LYS A 314 20.26 30.00 -12.16
C LYS A 314 19.90 29.53 -10.75
N GLU A 315 20.65 28.56 -10.25
CA GLU A 315 20.72 28.18 -8.84
C GLU A 315 21.53 29.21 -8.03
N THR A 316 21.16 29.39 -6.76
CA THR A 316 21.91 30.19 -5.79
C THR A 316 22.11 29.34 -4.53
N GLU A 317 23.32 28.83 -4.35
CA GLU A 317 23.77 28.16 -3.13
C GLU A 317 24.24 29.21 -2.11
N GLN A 318 23.76 29.14 -0.87
CA GLN A 318 24.34 29.84 0.28
C GLN A 318 24.57 28.86 1.44
N SER A 319 25.83 28.43 1.56
CA SER A 319 26.66 28.31 2.77
C SER A 319 25.96 28.04 4.12
N GLN A 320 25.97 26.77 4.55
CA GLN A 320 25.75 26.34 5.96
C GLN A 320 27.06 25.79 6.56
N SER A 321 28.09 26.62 6.71
CA SER A 321 29.38 26.19 7.29
C SER A 321 29.56 26.44 8.79
N ASP A 322 28.62 27.10 9.49
CA ASP A 322 28.96 27.73 10.78
C ASP A 322 28.31 27.07 12.03
N LEU A 323 27.97 25.78 12.00
CA LEU A 323 27.26 25.14 13.13
C LEU A 323 27.82 23.80 13.66
N LEU A 324 29.10 23.48 13.43
CA LEU A 324 29.70 22.24 13.94
C LEU A 324 31.10 22.42 14.53
N GLU A 325 31.19 23.13 15.64
CA GLU A 325 32.28 22.95 16.61
C GLU A 325 31.70 22.51 17.97
N CYS A 326 31.37 21.22 18.10
CA CYS A 326 31.35 20.52 19.39
C CYS A 326 31.43 19.01 19.18
N GLN A 327 32.55 18.42 19.63
CA GLN A 327 32.82 17.01 19.92
C GLN A 327 32.64 15.99 18.77
N LYS A 328 33.78 15.64 18.15
CA LYS A 328 33.96 14.60 17.14
C LYS A 328 33.80 13.20 17.74
N ASP A 329 32.56 12.73 17.86
CA ASP A 329 32.29 11.30 17.98
C ASP A 329 32.29 10.69 16.57
N GLU A 330 33.30 9.89 16.23
CA GLU A 330 33.44 9.25 14.91
C GLU A 330 32.25 8.34 14.56
N LYS A 331 31.58 7.75 15.55
CA LYS A 331 30.36 6.96 15.31
C LYS A 331 29.18 7.87 14.95
N LEU A 332 29.08 9.02 15.60
CA LEU A 332 28.06 10.01 15.30
C LEU A 332 28.30 10.67 13.93
N LEU A 333 29.56 10.92 13.58
CA LEU A 333 29.98 11.37 12.24
C LEU A 333 29.72 10.31 11.15
N GLY A 334 29.88 9.03 11.45
CA GLY A 334 29.51 7.93 10.56
C GLY A 334 27.99 7.85 10.32
N LEU A 335 27.19 8.01 11.37
CA LEU A 335 25.73 8.09 11.30
C LEU A 335 25.26 9.36 10.58
N LEU A 336 25.90 10.51 10.85
CA LEU A 336 25.61 11.77 10.17
C LEU A 336 25.98 11.73 8.68
N LYS A 337 27.02 11.02 8.28
CA LYS A 337 27.33 10.79 6.85
C LYS A 337 26.31 9.88 6.15
N LEU A 338 25.79 8.87 6.85
CA LEU A 338 24.65 8.07 6.37
C LEU A 338 23.37 8.92 6.24
N LEU A 339 23.17 9.89 7.13
CA LEU A 339 22.05 10.84 7.07
C LEU A 339 22.27 11.96 6.04
N GLN A 340 23.50 12.38 5.77
CA GLN A 340 23.84 13.35 4.71
C GLN A 340 23.60 12.76 3.30
N ASN A 341 23.62 11.43 3.16
CA ASN A 341 23.16 10.75 1.94
C ASN A 341 21.63 10.63 1.82
N GLN A 342 20.82 11.18 2.74
CA GLN A 342 19.35 11.16 2.55
C GLN A 342 18.91 11.97 1.33
N GLN A 343 19.66 13.00 0.94
CA GLN A 343 19.42 13.71 -0.31
C GLN A 343 19.60 12.79 -1.55
N SER A 344 20.33 11.67 -1.45
CA SER A 344 20.42 10.69 -2.56
C SER A 344 19.25 9.70 -2.60
N TYR A 345 18.67 9.31 -1.47
CA TYR A 345 17.60 8.31 -1.44
C TYR A 345 16.31 8.83 -2.08
N GLU A 346 15.91 10.06 -1.74
CA GLU A 346 14.72 10.68 -2.32
C GLU A 346 14.87 10.89 -3.83
N GLU A 347 16.06 11.29 -4.28
CA GLU A 347 16.39 11.43 -5.71
C GLU A 347 16.35 10.09 -6.44
N ILE A 348 16.95 9.04 -5.88
CA ILE A 348 16.92 7.67 -6.42
C ILE A 348 15.48 7.18 -6.54
N VAL A 349 14.69 7.29 -5.47
CA VAL A 349 13.29 6.85 -5.45
C VAL A 349 12.45 7.67 -6.44
N THR A 350 12.68 8.98 -6.54
CA THR A 350 11.99 9.85 -7.51
C THR A 350 12.33 9.47 -8.94
N ALA A 351 13.61 9.25 -9.25
CA ALA A 351 14.05 8.81 -10.58
C ALA A 351 13.46 7.44 -10.94
N ARG A 352 13.47 6.49 -10.00
CA ARG A 352 12.85 5.17 -10.14
C ARG A 352 11.35 5.26 -10.36
N HIS A 353 10.66 6.13 -9.63
CA HIS A 353 9.23 6.37 -9.80
C HIS A 353 8.91 6.96 -11.19
N GLN A 354 9.72 7.90 -11.67
CA GLN A 354 9.59 8.45 -13.01
C GLN A 354 9.83 7.39 -14.09
N ALA A 355 10.84 6.54 -13.92
CA ALA A 355 11.12 5.41 -14.81
C ALA A 355 9.95 4.41 -14.83
N ALA A 356 9.45 4.02 -13.66
CA ALA A 356 8.30 3.14 -13.51
C ALA A 356 7.05 3.73 -14.18
N THR A 357 6.78 5.01 -13.96
CA THR A 357 5.66 5.71 -14.60
C THR A 357 5.80 5.74 -16.13
N THR A 358 7.02 5.89 -16.65
CA THR A 358 7.30 5.89 -18.09
C THR A 358 7.01 4.52 -18.72
N ILE A 359 7.26 3.42 -18.00
CA ILE A 359 6.92 2.06 -18.46
C ILE A 359 5.42 1.91 -18.77
N PHE A 360 4.55 2.59 -18.01
CA PHE A 360 3.08 2.46 -18.11
C PHE A 360 2.38 3.61 -18.84
N LYS A 361 3.02 4.77 -19.03
CA LYS A 361 2.43 5.93 -19.75
C LYS A 361 2.05 5.63 -21.21
N GLY A 362 2.61 4.58 -21.83
CA GLY A 362 2.25 4.15 -23.19
C GLY A 362 0.82 3.61 -23.36
N GLN A 363 0.11 3.27 -22.28
CA GLN A 363 -1.25 2.71 -22.34
C GLN A 363 -2.36 3.69 -21.95
N GLN A 364 -2.05 4.90 -21.47
CA GLN A 364 -3.07 5.93 -21.23
C GLN A 364 -3.59 6.61 -22.51
N ILE A 365 -3.13 6.21 -23.70
CA ILE A 365 -3.53 6.85 -24.97
C ILE A 365 -4.90 6.36 -25.48
N TYR A 366 -5.46 5.27 -24.96
CA TYR A 366 -6.79 4.81 -25.39
C TYR A 366 -7.58 4.12 -24.28
N GLN A 367 -8.34 4.91 -23.50
CA GLN A 367 -9.57 4.48 -22.82
C GLN A 367 -10.60 5.61 -22.87
#